data_AF-A0A497LAT8-F1
#
_entry.id   AF-A0A497LAT8-F1
#
_cell.length_a   1.000
_cell.length_b   1.000
_cell.length_c   1.000
_cell.angle_alpha   90.00
_cell.angle_beta   90.00
_cell.angle_gamma   90.00
#
_symmetry.space_group_name_H-M   'P 1'
#
loop_
_entity.id
_entity.type
_entity.pdbx_description
1 polymer ?
#
loop_
_entity_poly.entity_id
_entity_poly.type
_entity_poly.pdbx_seq_one_letter_code
_entity_poly.pdbx_strand_id
1 'polypeptide(L)'
;MERFGVFVMSIINTVFPFTVPSEDRKVPLKRRVELAAVFSLAELTRDKGGGLISKKPAEEILFISELHYPFWFVPWKGRTLVFDGFDLRSHTFSFSILPDSNIFIQEMKGSSGKLETYSAFLSHNSGYFEKFSGEAQKLIKGLIMDKGLMNDIFSLLSRAKRVKNPSEKETLPLVMDYSAVKSSIEELQSFERVLEDDVKRLSQIARTLMKTTQRHISAVKLEIERTKQRSDVKISSLMSKIAKKTEKIRKIYDKKILKVSEEADLKIQALSGEDAELQAERNRLKTYIEECKSQVSAAHERRDEEQEEYWNRELKASRLR
;
A
#
# COMPACT_ATOMS: atom_id res chain seq x y z
N MET A 1 -1.55 -35.00 -14.68
CA MET A 1 -1.48 -36.21 -15.52
C MET A 1 -1.80 -35.76 -16.93
N GLU A 2 -0.88 -36.00 -17.88
CA GLU A 2 -0.94 -35.69 -19.32
C GLU A 2 -0.96 -34.18 -19.68
N ARG A 3 -0.03 -33.58 -20.44
CA ARG A 3 0.72 -34.04 -21.61
C ARG A 3 2.10 -33.37 -21.66
N PHE A 4 3.15 -34.03 -21.15
CA PHE A 4 4.51 -33.78 -21.65
C PHE A 4 4.75 -34.81 -22.75
N GLY A 5 4.15 -34.53 -23.91
CA GLY A 5 4.46 -35.28 -25.11
C GLY A 5 5.92 -35.01 -25.45
N VAL A 6 6.73 -36.07 -25.41
CA VAL A 6 8.01 -36.09 -26.11
C VAL A 6 7.70 -35.71 -27.56
N PHE A 7 7.99 -34.47 -27.93
CA PHE A 7 7.86 -34.00 -29.30
C PHE A 7 8.85 -34.82 -30.13
N VAL A 8 8.35 -35.83 -30.86
CA VAL A 8 9.07 -36.39 -32.00
C VAL A 8 9.07 -35.28 -33.05
N MET A 9 10.09 -34.43 -33.00
CA MET A 9 10.23 -33.30 -33.89
C MET A 9 10.67 -33.84 -35.24
N SER A 10 9.73 -34.01 -36.18
CA SER A 10 10.08 -34.32 -37.56
C SER A 10 10.78 -33.10 -38.15
N ILE A 11 12.04 -33.27 -38.56
CA ILE A 11 12.81 -32.20 -39.18
C ILE A 11 12.29 -32.01 -40.60
N ILE A 12 11.77 -30.82 -40.89
CA ILE A 12 11.35 -30.42 -42.23
C ILE A 12 12.43 -29.53 -42.81
N ASN A 13 13.15 -30.02 -43.82
CA ASN A 13 14.14 -29.22 -44.51
C ASN A 13 13.46 -28.31 -45.53
N THR A 14 13.63 -27.00 -45.34
CA THR A 14 13.22 -25.96 -46.27
C THR A 14 14.44 -25.15 -46.71
N VAL A 15 14.38 -24.63 -47.93
CA VAL A 15 15.40 -23.72 -48.46
C VAL A 15 14.74 -22.41 -48.85
N PHE A 16 15.36 -21.32 -48.41
CA PHE A 16 15.06 -19.99 -48.92
C PHE A 16 15.61 -19.84 -50.34
N PRO A 17 15.03 -18.97 -51.16
CA PRO A 17 15.65 -18.60 -52.43
C PRO A 17 17.01 -17.94 -52.17
N PHE A 18 18.02 -18.29 -52.97
CA PHE A 18 19.38 -17.73 -52.84
C PHE A 18 19.40 -16.22 -53.13
N THR A 19 18.59 -15.77 -54.09
CA THR A 19 18.35 -14.35 -54.35
C THR A 19 16.88 -14.01 -54.42
N VAL A 20 16.58 -12.75 -54.09
CA VAL A 20 15.24 -12.18 -54.16
C VAL A 20 15.28 -10.99 -55.13
N PRO A 21 14.38 -10.95 -56.14
CA PRO A 21 14.29 -9.78 -57.01
C PRO A 21 13.82 -8.55 -56.20
N SER A 22 14.32 -7.37 -56.55
CA SER A 22 13.81 -6.10 -56.02
C SER A 22 12.34 -5.93 -56.38
N GLU A 23 11.61 -5.17 -55.55
CA GLU A 23 10.18 -4.92 -55.74
C GLU A 23 9.90 -4.23 -57.08
N ASP A 24 10.79 -3.35 -57.53
CA ASP A 24 10.66 -2.62 -58.80
C ASP A 24 10.93 -3.48 -60.03
N ARG A 25 11.39 -4.73 -59.86
CA ARG A 25 11.75 -5.59 -60.99
C ARG A 25 10.50 -6.18 -61.64
N LYS A 26 10.15 -5.64 -62.80
CA LYS A 26 8.98 -6.05 -63.60
C LYS A 26 9.10 -7.41 -64.31
N VAL A 27 10.29 -8.03 -64.32
CA VAL A 27 10.58 -9.26 -65.10
C VAL A 27 11.20 -10.34 -64.18
N PRO A 28 10.80 -11.62 -64.32
CA PRO A 28 11.38 -12.71 -63.54
C PRO A 28 12.92 -12.74 -63.59
N LEU A 29 13.55 -13.03 -62.46
CA LEU A 29 15.00 -13.19 -62.38
C LEU A 29 15.39 -14.52 -63.03
N LYS A 30 16.11 -14.46 -64.15
CA LYS A 30 16.66 -15.64 -64.83
C LYS A 30 17.95 -16.07 -64.15
N ARG A 31 18.20 -17.38 -64.01
CA ARG A 31 19.41 -17.94 -63.37
C ARG A 31 20.72 -17.37 -63.93
N ARG A 32 20.83 -17.17 -65.25
CA ARG A 32 22.02 -16.54 -65.86
C ARG A 32 22.30 -15.12 -65.36
N VAL A 33 21.25 -14.36 -65.03
CA VAL A 33 21.35 -12.99 -64.52
C VAL A 33 21.77 -13.00 -63.05
N GLU A 34 21.21 -13.93 -62.27
CA GLU A 34 21.64 -14.19 -60.88
C GLU A 34 23.14 -14.56 -60.84
N LEU A 35 23.58 -15.52 -61.66
CA LEU A 35 24.98 -15.92 -61.74
C LEU A 35 25.90 -14.78 -62.19
N ALA A 36 25.51 -14.00 -63.20
CA ALA A 36 26.27 -12.83 -63.64
C ALA A 36 26.37 -11.77 -62.54
N ALA A 37 25.31 -11.54 -61.77
CA ALA A 37 25.34 -10.61 -60.65
C ALA A 37 26.28 -11.09 -59.54
N VAL A 38 26.23 -12.38 -59.17
CA VAL A 38 27.13 -12.98 -58.17
C VAL A 38 28.58 -12.88 -58.63
N PHE A 39 28.88 -13.20 -59.89
CA PHE A 39 30.23 -13.07 -60.46
C PHE A 39 30.71 -11.61 -60.44
N SER A 40 29.87 -10.66 -60.86
CA SER A 40 30.20 -9.24 -60.80
C SER A 40 30.48 -8.76 -59.39
N LEU A 41 29.72 -9.20 -58.39
CA LEU A 41 29.97 -8.88 -56.98
C LEU A 41 31.30 -9.45 -56.50
N ALA A 42 31.57 -10.72 -56.83
CA ALA A 42 32.84 -11.37 -56.47
C ALA A 42 34.04 -10.64 -57.12
N GLU A 43 33.94 -10.28 -58.41
CA GLU A 43 34.96 -9.48 -59.09
C GLU A 43 35.09 -8.08 -58.49
N LEU A 44 34.01 -7.42 -58.05
CA LEU A 44 34.09 -6.09 -57.42
C LEU A 44 34.86 -6.13 -56.10
N THR A 45 34.72 -7.20 -55.33
CA THR A 45 35.38 -7.35 -54.02
C THR A 45 36.78 -7.96 -54.11
N ARG A 46 37.14 -8.54 -55.26
CA ARG A 46 38.43 -9.21 -55.48
C ARG A 46 39.60 -8.23 -55.43
N ASP A 47 40.68 -8.62 -54.74
CA ASP A 47 41.92 -7.84 -54.72
C ASP A 47 42.55 -7.82 -56.11
N LYS A 48 42.59 -6.64 -56.73
CA LYS A 48 43.18 -6.45 -58.06
C LYS A 48 44.71 -6.43 -58.03
N GLY A 49 45.31 -6.60 -56.86
CA GLY A 49 46.75 -6.48 -56.66
C GLY A 49 47.22 -5.04 -56.80
N GLY A 50 48.54 -4.86 -56.92
CA GLY A 50 49.18 -3.55 -57.03
C GLY A 50 50.13 -3.25 -55.88
N GLY A 51 50.45 -1.96 -55.71
CA GLY A 51 51.48 -1.46 -54.80
C GLY A 51 52.59 -0.73 -55.55
N LEU A 52 52.96 0.46 -55.05
CA LEU A 52 54.01 1.29 -55.68
C LEU A 52 55.42 0.71 -55.48
N ILE A 53 55.62 -0.07 -54.41
CA ILE A 53 56.94 -0.56 -53.94
C ILE A 53 57.07 -2.09 -54.07
N SER A 54 55.99 -2.85 -53.85
CA SER A 54 55.96 -4.30 -54.08
C SER A 54 54.69 -4.63 -54.87
N LYS A 55 54.84 -5.17 -56.08
CA LYS A 55 53.71 -5.59 -56.92
C LYS A 55 53.14 -6.89 -56.36
N LYS A 56 52.04 -6.80 -55.62
CA LYS A 56 51.27 -7.99 -55.25
C LYS A 56 50.50 -8.48 -56.48
N PRO A 57 50.52 -9.79 -56.80
CA PRO A 57 49.71 -10.34 -57.88
C PRO A 57 48.22 -10.15 -57.60
N ALA A 58 47.44 -9.99 -58.66
CA ALA A 58 45.98 -9.95 -58.55
C ALA A 58 45.47 -11.31 -58.08
N GLU A 59 44.48 -11.30 -57.20
CA GLU A 59 43.75 -12.51 -56.83
C GLU A 59 43.03 -13.09 -58.05
N GLU A 60 42.89 -14.40 -58.15
CA GLU A 60 42.15 -15.05 -59.24
C GLU A 60 40.91 -15.76 -58.69
N ILE A 61 39.77 -15.64 -59.37
CA ILE A 61 38.56 -16.42 -59.02
C ILE A 61 38.64 -17.76 -59.73
N LEU A 62 38.96 -18.81 -58.98
CA LEU A 62 39.03 -20.17 -59.52
C LEU A 62 37.64 -20.80 -59.67
N PHE A 63 36.75 -20.57 -58.72
CA PHE A 63 35.36 -21.04 -58.73
C PHE A 63 34.48 -20.22 -57.78
N ILE A 64 33.16 -20.34 -57.94
CA ILE A 64 32.15 -19.79 -57.05
C ILE A 64 31.20 -20.92 -56.66
N SER A 65 30.96 -21.09 -55.37
CA SER A 65 30.06 -22.13 -54.83
C SER A 65 28.83 -21.50 -54.16
N GLU A 66 27.66 -22.12 -54.38
CA GLU A 66 26.41 -21.73 -53.73
C GLU A 66 26.19 -22.58 -52.47
N LEU A 67 26.21 -21.94 -51.30
CA LEU A 67 26.00 -22.59 -50.00
C LEU A 67 24.77 -22.00 -49.31
N HIS A 68 24.03 -22.86 -48.59
CA HIS A 68 22.84 -22.43 -47.84
C HIS A 68 23.23 -22.20 -46.39
N TYR A 69 22.85 -21.04 -45.85
CA TYR A 69 23.06 -20.75 -44.44
C TYR A 69 22.08 -21.57 -43.58
N PRO A 70 22.56 -22.32 -42.58
CA PRO A 70 21.72 -23.18 -41.77
C PRO A 70 21.02 -22.40 -40.65
N PHE A 71 19.69 -22.42 -40.65
CA PHE A 71 18.87 -21.93 -39.55
C PHE A 71 17.99 -23.04 -39.01
N TRP A 72 17.82 -23.08 -37.69
CA TRP A 72 16.83 -23.93 -37.04
C TRP A 72 15.64 -23.12 -36.59
N PHE A 73 14.44 -23.52 -37.00
CA PHE A 73 13.19 -22.94 -36.54
C PHE A 73 12.54 -23.93 -35.58
N VAL A 74 12.47 -23.56 -34.30
CA VAL A 74 12.00 -24.46 -33.26
C VAL A 74 10.73 -23.92 -32.60
N PRO A 75 9.60 -24.65 -32.67
CA PRO A 75 8.38 -24.27 -31.97
C PRO A 75 8.61 -24.19 -30.46
N TRP A 76 8.14 -23.11 -29.83
CA TRP A 76 8.30 -22.87 -28.40
C TRP A 76 7.12 -22.05 -27.86
N LYS A 77 6.27 -22.66 -27.02
CA LYS A 77 5.14 -21.99 -26.32
C LYS A 77 4.30 -21.08 -27.23
N GLY A 78 3.93 -21.57 -28.42
CA GLY A 78 3.14 -20.80 -29.39
C GLY A 78 3.93 -19.75 -30.19
N ARG A 79 5.26 -19.72 -30.05
CA ARG A 79 6.19 -18.90 -30.83
C ARG A 79 7.20 -19.80 -31.56
N THR A 80 8.09 -19.19 -32.32
CA THR A 80 9.19 -19.88 -33.00
C THR A 80 10.51 -19.26 -32.55
N LEU A 81 11.40 -20.09 -31.99
CA LEU A 81 12.79 -19.72 -31.75
C LEU A 81 13.58 -19.94 -33.03
N VAL A 82 14.52 -19.04 -33.31
CA VAL A 82 15.42 -19.15 -34.47
C VAL A 82 16.83 -19.34 -33.94
N PHE A 83 17.48 -20.42 -34.35
CA PHE A 83 18.89 -20.68 -34.03
C PHE A 83 19.77 -20.62 -35.27
N ASP A 84 20.94 -20.02 -35.09
CA ASP A 84 22.04 -20.02 -36.03
C ASP A 84 22.75 -21.38 -36.04
N GLY A 85 22.76 -22.07 -37.19
CA GLY A 85 23.41 -23.38 -37.35
C GLY A 85 24.94 -23.35 -37.17
N PHE A 86 25.58 -22.18 -37.22
CA PHE A 86 27.03 -22.03 -37.03
C PHE A 86 27.43 -21.38 -35.70
N ASP A 87 26.47 -21.02 -34.83
CA ASP A 87 26.74 -20.33 -33.56
C ASP A 87 27.51 -19.01 -33.70
N LEU A 88 27.43 -18.33 -34.86
CA LEU A 88 28.00 -16.99 -35.06
C LEU A 88 27.16 -15.92 -34.34
N ARG A 89 25.88 -16.21 -34.16
CA ARG A 89 24.92 -15.43 -33.39
C ARG A 89 24.44 -16.23 -32.19
N SER A 90 24.61 -15.64 -31.02
CA SER A 90 24.09 -16.13 -29.74
C SER A 90 23.43 -14.98 -28.99
N HIS A 91 22.59 -15.31 -28.01
CA HIS A 91 21.96 -14.29 -27.18
C HIS A 91 22.29 -14.49 -25.70
N THR A 92 22.65 -13.39 -25.04
CA THR A 92 22.90 -13.35 -23.59
C THR A 92 21.77 -12.59 -22.89
N PHE A 93 21.00 -13.29 -22.08
CA PHE A 93 20.03 -12.69 -21.18
C PHE A 93 20.75 -12.13 -19.96
N SER A 94 20.51 -10.86 -19.62
CA SER A 94 20.94 -10.27 -18.36
C SER A 94 19.76 -10.25 -17.38
N PHE A 95 20.00 -10.64 -16.13
CA PHE A 95 18.97 -10.70 -15.10
C PHE A 95 19.54 -10.38 -13.72
N SER A 96 18.69 -9.88 -12.83
CA SER A 96 19.11 -9.52 -11.48
C SER A 96 18.97 -10.69 -10.52
N ILE A 97 19.95 -10.85 -9.63
CA ILE A 97 19.94 -11.88 -8.59
C ILE A 97 19.20 -11.35 -7.36
N LEU A 98 18.20 -12.11 -6.90
CA LEU A 98 17.48 -11.79 -5.68
C LEU A 98 18.34 -12.04 -4.43
N PRO A 99 18.20 -11.21 -3.38
CA PRO A 99 18.68 -11.53 -2.05
C PRO A 99 18.18 -12.90 -1.56
N ASP A 100 18.95 -13.56 -0.68
CA ASP A 100 18.63 -14.92 -0.24
C ASP A 100 17.27 -14.97 0.45
N SER A 101 16.31 -15.51 -0.29
CA SER A 101 14.92 -15.64 0.13
C SER A 101 14.72 -16.73 1.19
N ASN A 102 15.61 -17.72 1.30
CA ASN A 102 15.52 -18.75 2.33
C ASN A 102 15.85 -18.16 3.71
N ILE A 103 16.88 -17.32 3.81
CA ILE A 103 17.24 -16.61 5.04
C ILE A 103 16.05 -15.77 5.51
N PHE A 104 15.50 -14.94 4.61
CA PHE A 104 14.32 -14.12 4.92
C PHE A 104 13.13 -14.97 5.42
N ILE A 105 12.84 -16.10 4.74
CA ILE A 105 11.75 -17.00 5.15
C ILE A 105 11.98 -17.60 6.53
N GLN A 106 13.21 -17.99 6.86
CA GLN A 106 13.56 -18.56 8.16
C GLN A 106 13.39 -17.53 9.28
N GLU A 107 13.92 -16.31 9.10
CA GLU A 107 13.75 -15.21 10.05
C GLU A 107 12.28 -14.82 10.24
N MET A 108 11.52 -14.74 9.14
CA MET A 108 10.08 -14.46 9.17
C MET A 108 9.34 -15.52 10.01
N LYS A 109 9.64 -16.80 9.80
CA LYS A 109 9.01 -17.89 10.57
C LYS A 109 9.38 -17.81 12.04
N GLY A 110 10.66 -17.60 12.36
CA GLY A 110 11.16 -17.50 13.73
C GLY A 110 10.59 -16.30 14.50
N SER A 111 10.37 -15.16 13.83
CA SER A 111 9.85 -13.93 14.45
C SER A 111 8.33 -13.86 14.51
N SER A 112 7.61 -14.73 13.80
CA SER A 112 6.15 -14.63 13.59
C SER A 112 5.31 -14.72 14.87
N GLY A 113 5.81 -15.34 15.95
CA GLY A 113 5.03 -15.71 17.13
C GLY A 113 4.55 -14.53 17.98
N LYS A 114 5.46 -13.63 18.37
CA LYS A 114 5.16 -12.46 19.24
C LYS A 114 5.11 -11.17 18.42
N LEU A 115 4.34 -10.20 18.88
CA LEU A 115 4.16 -8.93 18.17
C LEU A 115 5.47 -8.13 18.13
N GLU A 116 6.19 -8.09 19.24
CA GLU A 116 7.44 -7.33 19.39
C GLU A 116 8.53 -7.89 18.46
N THR A 117 8.69 -9.21 18.45
CA THR A 117 9.67 -9.88 17.59
C THR A 117 9.32 -9.73 16.12
N TYR A 118 8.03 -9.82 15.78
CA TYR A 118 7.57 -9.64 14.40
C TYR A 118 7.74 -8.19 13.93
N SER A 119 7.44 -7.21 14.78
CA SER A 119 7.63 -5.78 14.49
C SER A 119 9.12 -5.44 14.28
N ALA A 120 9.99 -5.96 15.15
CA ALA A 120 11.45 -5.82 15.00
C ALA A 120 11.95 -6.43 13.68
N PHE A 121 11.47 -7.64 13.35
CA PHE A 121 11.77 -8.29 12.07
C PHE A 121 11.35 -7.44 10.86
N LEU A 122 10.12 -6.93 10.84
CA LEU A 122 9.63 -6.08 9.75
C LEU A 122 10.46 -4.80 9.60
N SER A 123 10.84 -4.20 10.72
CA SER A 123 11.60 -2.94 10.74
C SER A 123 13.02 -3.16 10.23
N HIS A 124 13.68 -4.24 10.67
CA HIS A 124 15.02 -4.62 10.24
C HIS A 124 15.06 -4.99 8.74
N ASN A 125 14.04 -5.69 8.25
CA ASN A 125 13.99 -6.24 6.90
C ASN A 125 13.16 -5.40 5.90
N SER A 126 12.84 -4.15 6.23
CA SER A 126 11.98 -3.29 5.40
C SER A 126 12.54 -3.03 4.00
N GLY A 127 13.87 -2.97 3.86
CA GLY A 127 14.59 -2.82 2.59
C GLY A 127 15.19 -4.11 2.02
N TYR A 128 14.88 -5.29 2.57
CA TYR A 128 15.59 -6.52 2.24
C TYR A 128 15.56 -6.87 0.74
N PHE A 129 14.43 -6.63 0.07
CA PHE A 129 14.25 -6.84 -1.37
C PHE A 129 14.27 -5.54 -2.19
N GLU A 130 14.69 -4.42 -1.60
CA GLU A 130 14.76 -3.14 -2.31
C GLU A 130 15.88 -3.12 -3.36
N LYS A 131 16.97 -3.87 -3.08
CA LYS A 131 18.11 -4.00 -3.99
C LYS A 131 18.35 -5.45 -4.36
N PHE A 132 18.81 -5.66 -5.58
CA PHE A 132 19.33 -6.94 -6.03
C PHE A 132 20.72 -7.19 -5.46
N SER A 133 21.06 -8.46 -5.22
CA SER A 133 22.39 -8.85 -4.73
C SER A 133 23.46 -8.81 -5.82
N GLY A 134 23.04 -8.65 -7.08
CA GLY A 134 23.93 -8.50 -8.22
C GLY A 134 23.21 -8.68 -9.54
N GLU A 135 23.99 -8.76 -10.60
CA GLU A 135 23.53 -9.08 -11.95
C GLU A 135 24.22 -10.37 -12.41
N ALA A 136 23.46 -11.19 -13.13
CA ALA A 136 23.94 -12.40 -13.76
C ALA A 136 23.58 -12.40 -15.24
N GLN A 137 24.28 -13.24 -15.98
CA GLN A 137 24.10 -13.40 -17.41
C GLN A 137 23.91 -14.87 -17.76
N LYS A 138 22.99 -15.15 -18.68
CA LYS A 138 22.76 -16.47 -19.24
C LYS A 138 22.88 -16.40 -20.76
N LEU A 139 23.96 -16.97 -21.27
CA LEU A 139 24.16 -17.20 -22.70
C LEU A 139 23.32 -18.39 -23.15
N ILE A 140 22.56 -18.24 -24.24
CA ILE A 140 21.92 -19.32 -24.96
C ILE A 140 22.55 -19.38 -26.36
N LYS A 141 23.24 -20.48 -26.62
CA LYS A 141 24.00 -20.67 -27.87
C LYS A 141 23.08 -20.74 -29.08
N GLY A 142 23.56 -20.20 -30.20
CA GLY A 142 22.85 -20.12 -31.47
C GLY A 142 21.60 -19.23 -31.47
N LEU A 143 21.08 -18.79 -30.31
CA LEU A 143 19.78 -18.11 -30.26
C LEU A 143 19.87 -16.72 -30.91
N ILE A 144 19.04 -16.50 -31.94
CA ILE A 144 18.92 -15.22 -32.62
C ILE A 144 17.77 -14.43 -31.98
N MET A 145 18.09 -13.23 -31.48
CA MET A 145 17.11 -12.27 -30.97
C MET A 145 17.21 -10.89 -31.64
N ASP A 146 18.04 -10.76 -32.67
CA ASP A 146 18.11 -9.52 -33.45
C ASP A 146 16.80 -9.30 -34.23
N LYS A 147 16.12 -8.19 -33.95
CA LYS A 147 14.79 -7.91 -34.51
C LYS A 147 14.83 -7.70 -36.02
N GLY A 148 15.85 -7.04 -36.53
CA GLY A 148 15.99 -6.77 -37.97
C GLY A 148 16.15 -8.07 -38.75
N LEU A 149 17.14 -8.87 -38.35
CA LEU A 149 17.41 -10.17 -38.95
C LEU A 149 16.22 -11.12 -38.83
N MET A 150 15.55 -11.18 -37.68
CA MET A 150 14.34 -11.99 -37.54
C MET A 150 13.26 -11.53 -38.52
N ASN A 151 12.96 -10.23 -38.60
CA ASN A 151 11.95 -9.70 -39.52
C ASN A 151 12.27 -10.07 -40.98
N ASP A 152 13.53 -9.92 -41.39
CA ASP A 152 13.98 -10.27 -42.73
C ASP A 152 13.79 -11.77 -43.00
N ILE A 153 14.24 -12.64 -42.09
CA ILE A 153 14.07 -14.09 -42.20
C ILE A 153 12.59 -14.47 -42.28
N PHE A 154 11.74 -13.93 -41.40
CA PHE A 154 10.31 -14.24 -41.38
C PHE A 154 9.59 -13.73 -42.65
N SER A 155 10.03 -12.60 -43.22
CA SER A 155 9.49 -12.10 -44.51
C SER A 155 9.73 -13.08 -45.67
N LEU A 156 10.85 -13.82 -45.61
CA LEU A 156 11.25 -14.77 -46.64
C LEU A 156 10.58 -16.14 -46.50
N LEU A 157 9.96 -16.46 -45.36
CA LEU A 157 9.35 -17.78 -45.13
C LEU A 157 8.27 -18.13 -46.14
N SER A 158 7.48 -17.14 -46.57
CA SER A 158 6.47 -17.31 -47.62
C SER A 158 7.05 -17.79 -48.96
N ARG A 159 8.34 -17.56 -49.17
CA ARG A 159 9.08 -17.91 -50.41
C ARG A 159 9.91 -19.18 -50.25
N ALA A 160 9.98 -19.76 -49.05
CA ALA A 160 10.74 -20.97 -48.78
C ALA A 160 10.10 -22.18 -49.47
N LYS A 161 10.93 -23.08 -49.99
CA LYS A 161 10.48 -24.32 -50.64
C LYS A 161 10.96 -25.54 -49.86
N ARG A 162 10.10 -26.55 -49.74
CA ARG A 162 10.48 -27.83 -49.11
C ARG A 162 11.50 -28.56 -49.99
N VAL A 163 12.57 -29.03 -49.38
CA VAL A 163 13.57 -29.89 -50.03
C VAL A 163 12.99 -31.30 -50.14
N LYS A 164 12.89 -31.83 -51.37
CA LYS A 164 12.36 -33.18 -51.63
C LYS A 164 13.42 -34.28 -51.54
N ASN A 165 14.67 -33.96 -51.90
CA ASN A 165 15.80 -34.89 -51.89
C ASN A 165 16.97 -34.30 -51.09
N PRO A 166 17.46 -34.97 -50.04
CA PRO A 166 18.58 -34.48 -49.22
C PRO A 166 19.93 -34.40 -49.97
N SER A 167 20.07 -35.06 -51.13
CA SER A 167 21.37 -35.35 -51.76
C SER A 167 21.89 -34.29 -52.74
N GLU A 168 21.21 -33.16 -52.93
CA GLU A 168 21.57 -32.20 -54.01
C GLU A 168 22.46 -31.04 -53.56
N LYS A 169 22.75 -30.86 -52.26
CA LYS A 169 23.53 -29.73 -51.75
C LYS A 169 24.44 -30.15 -50.60
N GLU A 170 25.75 -29.99 -50.77
CA GLU A 170 26.71 -30.15 -49.69
C GLU A 170 26.43 -29.13 -48.59
N THR A 171 26.17 -29.58 -47.36
CA THR A 171 26.04 -28.71 -46.20
C THR A 171 27.36 -28.62 -45.48
N LEU A 172 27.76 -27.39 -45.16
CA LEU A 172 28.89 -27.17 -44.26
C LEU A 172 28.61 -27.86 -42.90
N PRO A 173 29.66 -28.33 -42.20
CA PRO A 173 29.50 -28.90 -40.86
C PRO A 173 28.78 -27.91 -39.93
N LEU A 174 27.68 -28.35 -39.32
CA LEU A 174 26.92 -27.54 -38.38
C LEU A 174 27.60 -27.56 -37.01
N VAL A 175 27.76 -26.38 -36.42
CA VAL A 175 28.19 -26.24 -35.01
C VAL A 175 26.98 -26.50 -34.11
N MET A 176 25.83 -25.93 -34.49
CA MET A 176 24.55 -26.15 -33.85
C MET A 176 23.80 -27.24 -34.59
N ASP A 177 24.17 -28.50 -34.36
CA ASP A 177 23.40 -29.65 -34.82
C ASP A 177 22.08 -29.81 -34.01
N TYR A 178 21.27 -30.81 -34.36
CA TYR A 178 20.01 -31.08 -33.64
C TYR A 178 20.21 -31.26 -32.13
N SER A 179 21.29 -31.94 -31.71
CA SER A 179 21.57 -32.21 -30.30
C SER A 179 21.97 -30.93 -29.57
N ALA A 180 22.82 -30.10 -30.17
CA ALA A 180 23.23 -28.81 -29.64
C ALA A 180 22.07 -27.82 -29.52
N VAL A 181 21.19 -27.76 -30.52
CA VAL A 181 19.97 -26.95 -30.47
C VAL A 181 19.04 -27.44 -29.36
N LYS A 182 18.82 -28.77 -29.26
CA LYS A 182 18.02 -29.35 -28.20
C LYS A 182 18.58 -29.03 -26.80
N SER A 183 19.89 -29.12 -26.63
CA SER A 183 20.55 -28.75 -25.38
C SER A 183 20.35 -27.27 -25.04
N SER A 184 20.47 -26.37 -26.02
CA SER A 184 20.23 -24.93 -25.81
C SER A 184 18.78 -24.61 -25.44
N ILE A 185 17.84 -25.35 -26.01
CA ILE A 185 16.41 -25.28 -25.68
C ILE A 185 16.17 -25.76 -24.24
N GLU A 186 16.75 -26.89 -23.85
CA GLU A 186 16.66 -27.41 -22.48
C GLU A 186 17.27 -26.42 -21.46
N GLU A 187 18.39 -25.79 -21.79
CA GLU A 187 19.00 -24.74 -20.98
C GLU A 187 18.09 -23.52 -20.83
N LEU A 188 17.48 -23.04 -21.91
CA LEU A 188 16.50 -21.95 -21.86
C LEU A 188 15.29 -22.32 -21.00
N GLN A 189 14.81 -23.55 -21.12
CA GLN A 189 13.70 -24.11 -20.34
C GLN A 189 14.02 -24.22 -18.85
N SER A 190 15.26 -24.60 -18.52
CA SER A 190 15.74 -24.66 -17.15
C SER A 190 15.86 -23.25 -16.57
N PHE A 191 16.42 -22.31 -17.33
CA PHE A 191 16.56 -20.93 -16.92
C PHE A 191 15.21 -20.26 -16.66
N GLU A 192 14.23 -20.44 -17.55
CA GLU A 192 12.87 -19.95 -17.36
C GLU A 192 12.23 -20.51 -16.08
N ARG A 193 12.41 -21.81 -15.80
CA ARG A 193 11.91 -22.43 -14.57
C ARG A 193 12.50 -21.82 -13.30
N VAL A 194 13.79 -21.50 -13.30
CA VAL A 194 14.45 -20.82 -12.17
C VAL A 194 13.79 -19.47 -11.90
N LEU A 195 13.57 -18.66 -12.95
CA LEU A 195 12.91 -17.35 -12.81
C LEU A 195 11.45 -17.48 -12.35
N GLU A 196 10.71 -18.46 -12.87
CA GLU A 196 9.34 -18.73 -12.43
C GLU A 196 9.27 -19.13 -10.95
N ASP A 197 10.23 -19.92 -10.48
CA ASP A 197 10.29 -20.38 -9.10
C ASP A 197 10.66 -19.24 -8.14
N ASP A 198 11.51 -18.31 -8.56
CA ASP A 198 11.79 -17.06 -7.82
C ASP A 198 10.50 -16.22 -7.66
N VAL A 199 9.73 -16.03 -8.73
CA VAL A 199 8.45 -15.31 -8.70
C VAL A 199 7.45 -15.99 -7.75
N LYS A 200 7.33 -17.32 -7.82
CA LYS A 200 6.45 -18.09 -6.92
C LYS A 200 6.87 -17.92 -5.47
N ARG A 201 8.17 -17.95 -5.19
CA ARG A 201 8.73 -17.83 -3.85
C ARG A 201 8.48 -16.45 -3.26
N LEU A 202 8.72 -15.38 -4.01
CA LEU A 202 8.40 -14.01 -3.59
C LEU A 202 6.90 -13.85 -3.31
N SER A 203 6.05 -14.42 -4.16
CA SER A 203 4.60 -14.41 -3.97
C SER A 203 4.18 -15.13 -2.69
N GLN A 204 4.84 -16.24 -2.35
CA GLN A 204 4.60 -16.98 -1.12
C GLN A 204 5.03 -16.17 0.12
N ILE A 205 6.17 -15.49 0.05
CA ILE A 205 6.66 -14.59 1.11
C ILE A 205 5.63 -13.49 1.36
N ALA A 206 5.21 -12.77 0.31
CA ALA A 206 4.24 -11.69 0.42
C ALA A 206 2.93 -12.17 1.06
N ARG A 207 2.39 -13.32 0.63
CA ARG A 207 1.17 -13.91 1.19
C ARG A 207 1.33 -14.24 2.67
N THR A 208 2.49 -14.77 3.07
CA THR A 208 2.76 -15.14 4.45
C THR A 208 2.90 -13.91 5.35
N LEU A 209 3.58 -12.86 4.88
CA LEU A 209 3.66 -11.56 5.55
C LEU A 209 2.26 -10.96 5.75
N MET A 210 1.45 -10.86 4.70
CA MET A 210 0.09 -10.33 4.78
C MET A 210 -0.75 -11.09 5.82
N LYS A 211 -0.74 -12.43 5.77
CA LYS A 211 -1.49 -13.27 6.72
C LYS A 211 -1.02 -13.07 8.17
N THR A 212 0.29 -13.02 8.39
CA THR A 212 0.88 -12.89 9.73
C THR A 212 0.64 -11.50 10.31
N THR A 213 0.83 -10.46 9.50
CA THR A 213 0.50 -9.07 9.85
C THR A 213 -0.97 -8.93 10.19
N GLN A 214 -1.88 -9.48 9.38
CA GLN A 214 -3.31 -9.41 9.65
C GLN A 214 -3.70 -10.10 10.96
N ARG A 215 -3.08 -11.24 11.28
CA ARG A 215 -3.28 -11.93 12.56
C ARG A 215 -2.90 -11.04 13.74
N HIS A 216 -1.73 -10.39 13.67
CA HIS A 216 -1.24 -9.49 14.71
C HIS A 216 -2.12 -8.25 14.85
N ILE A 217 -2.54 -7.62 13.74
CA ILE A 217 -3.48 -6.49 13.76
C ILE A 217 -4.79 -6.87 14.46
N SER A 218 -5.35 -8.04 14.14
CA SER A 218 -6.59 -8.52 14.76
C SER A 218 -6.41 -8.77 16.27
N ALA A 219 -5.27 -9.32 16.68
CA ALA A 219 -4.94 -9.54 18.09
C ALA A 219 -4.84 -8.21 18.85
N VAL A 220 -4.15 -7.21 18.30
CA VAL A 220 -4.03 -5.87 18.88
C VAL A 220 -5.40 -5.20 19.00
N LYS A 221 -6.24 -5.26 17.96
CA LYS A 221 -7.61 -4.70 18.01
C LYS A 221 -8.43 -5.33 19.14
N LEU A 222 -8.33 -6.64 19.33
CA LEU A 222 -9.03 -7.35 20.40
C LEU A 222 -8.52 -6.94 21.79
N GLU A 223 -7.21 -6.74 21.94
CA GLU A 223 -6.60 -6.29 23.19
C GLU A 223 -7.01 -4.85 23.56
N ILE A 224 -7.07 -3.95 22.57
CA ILE A 224 -7.59 -2.59 22.73
C ILE A 224 -9.02 -2.63 23.26
N GLU A 225 -9.90 -3.44 22.65
CA GLU A 225 -11.29 -3.55 23.06
C GLU A 225 -11.44 -4.11 24.48
N ARG A 226 -10.68 -5.16 24.83
CA ARG A 226 -10.65 -5.70 26.20
C ARG A 226 -10.18 -4.67 27.22
N THR A 227 -9.18 -3.86 26.86
CA THR A 227 -8.64 -2.81 27.74
C THR A 227 -9.66 -1.71 27.96
N LYS A 228 -10.38 -1.31 26.90
CA LYS A 228 -11.48 -0.35 26.97
C LYS A 228 -12.58 -0.83 27.92
N GLN A 229 -13.10 -2.04 27.70
CA GLN A 229 -14.14 -2.63 28.55
C GLN A 229 -13.74 -2.72 30.02
N ARG A 230 -12.51 -3.19 30.31
CA ARG A 230 -11.98 -3.24 31.69
C ARG A 230 -11.90 -1.85 32.31
N SER A 231 -11.53 -0.83 31.54
CA SER A 231 -11.44 0.55 32.01
C SER A 231 -12.82 1.12 32.30
N ASP A 232 -13.79 0.91 31.41
CA ASP A 232 -15.18 1.37 31.56
C ASP A 232 -15.83 0.80 32.83
N VAL A 233 -15.60 -0.49 33.13
CA VAL A 233 -16.07 -1.13 34.36
C VAL A 233 -15.45 -0.46 35.60
N LYS A 234 -14.14 -0.20 35.59
CA LYS A 234 -13.45 0.46 36.71
C LYS A 234 -13.96 1.89 36.91
N ILE A 235 -14.11 2.65 35.83
CA ILE A 235 -14.63 4.02 35.85
C ILE A 235 -16.05 4.01 36.42
N SER A 236 -16.93 3.14 35.93
CA SER A 236 -18.32 3.03 36.41
C SER A 236 -18.39 2.69 37.91
N SER A 237 -17.53 1.78 38.38
CA SER A 237 -17.43 1.44 39.81
C SER A 237 -17.02 2.65 40.66
N LEU A 238 -16.01 3.40 40.21
CA LEU A 238 -15.54 4.60 40.90
C LEU A 238 -16.61 5.70 40.90
N MET A 239 -17.26 5.94 39.76
CA MET A 239 -18.37 6.89 39.64
C MET A 239 -19.52 6.55 40.59
N SER A 240 -19.88 5.27 40.73
CA SER A 240 -20.89 4.82 41.70
C SER A 240 -20.46 5.09 43.15
N LYS A 241 -19.19 4.84 43.50
CA LYS A 241 -18.64 5.15 44.83
C LYS A 241 -18.66 6.65 45.13
N ILE A 242 -18.29 7.48 44.15
CA ILE A 242 -18.34 8.95 44.25
C ILE A 242 -19.78 9.39 44.45
N ALA A 243 -20.71 8.97 43.59
CA ALA A 243 -22.14 9.32 43.71
C ALA A 243 -22.71 8.96 45.09
N LYS A 244 -22.40 7.77 45.62
CA LYS A 244 -22.81 7.37 46.98
C LYS A 244 -22.23 8.27 48.07
N LYS A 245 -20.97 8.70 47.95
CA LYS A 245 -20.36 9.63 48.91
C LYS A 245 -20.97 11.03 48.79
N THR A 246 -21.12 11.54 47.58
CA THR A 246 -21.77 12.83 47.30
C THR A 246 -23.18 12.86 47.87
N GLU A 247 -23.96 11.81 47.69
CA GLU A 247 -25.32 11.70 48.23
C GLU A 247 -25.34 11.69 49.76
N LYS A 248 -24.41 10.97 50.41
CA LYS A 248 -24.28 11.00 51.88
C LYS A 248 -23.97 12.41 52.39
N ILE A 249 -23.04 13.10 51.74
CA ILE A 249 -22.66 14.47 52.10
C ILE A 249 -23.85 15.40 51.89
N ARG A 250 -24.53 15.31 50.75
CA ARG A 250 -25.73 16.09 50.43
C ARG A 250 -26.79 15.95 51.52
N LYS A 251 -27.14 14.71 51.91
CA LYS A 251 -28.11 14.45 52.99
C LYS A 251 -27.73 15.07 54.33
N ILE A 252 -26.42 15.08 54.67
CA ILE A 252 -25.94 15.71 55.91
C ILE A 252 -26.16 17.23 55.87
N TYR A 253 -25.83 17.86 54.73
CA TYR A 253 -26.02 19.30 54.56
C TYR A 253 -27.49 19.68 54.46
N ASP A 254 -28.32 18.93 53.73
CA ASP A 254 -29.76 19.14 53.63
C ASP A 254 -30.40 19.13 55.03
N LYS A 255 -30.01 18.19 55.90
CA LYS A 255 -30.48 18.14 57.30
C LYS A 255 -30.02 19.33 58.13
N LYS A 256 -28.81 19.84 57.91
CA LYS A 256 -28.31 21.05 58.60
C LYS A 256 -29.06 22.30 58.14
N ILE A 257 -29.28 22.43 56.83
CA ILE A 257 -30.06 23.54 56.25
C ILE A 257 -31.46 23.54 56.84
N LEU A 258 -32.12 22.38 56.87
CA LEU A 258 -33.48 22.26 57.40
C LEU A 258 -33.58 22.67 58.88
N LYS A 259 -32.63 22.25 59.72
CA LYS A 259 -32.56 22.69 61.14
C LYS A 259 -32.39 24.20 61.27
N VAL A 260 -31.45 24.78 60.52
CA VAL A 260 -31.21 26.23 60.57
C VAL A 260 -32.42 27.00 60.06
N SER A 261 -33.11 26.50 59.04
CA SER A 261 -34.37 27.07 58.54
C SER A 261 -35.47 27.03 59.60
N GLU A 262 -35.68 25.89 60.27
CA GLU A 262 -36.67 25.76 61.36
C GLU A 262 -36.37 26.72 62.52
N GLU A 263 -35.10 26.82 62.94
CA GLU A 263 -34.68 27.76 63.99
C GLU A 263 -34.89 29.22 63.58
N ALA A 264 -34.61 29.56 62.31
CA ALA A 264 -34.85 30.89 61.78
C ALA A 264 -36.35 31.21 61.70
N ASP A 265 -37.18 30.27 61.24
CA ASP A 265 -38.64 30.45 61.14
C ASP A 265 -39.28 30.66 62.51
N LEU A 266 -38.86 29.90 63.53
CA LEU A 266 -39.31 30.12 64.91
C LEU A 266 -38.94 31.52 65.42
N LYS A 267 -37.75 32.00 65.10
CA LYS A 267 -37.29 33.33 65.51
C LYS A 267 -38.04 34.44 64.76
N ILE A 268 -38.33 34.24 63.47
CA ILE A 268 -39.17 35.14 62.68
C ILE A 268 -40.57 35.22 63.28
N GLN A 269 -41.17 34.08 63.65
CA GLN A 269 -42.49 34.05 64.28
C GLN A 269 -42.51 34.78 65.63
N ALA A 270 -41.50 34.54 66.48
CA ALA A 270 -41.40 35.21 67.78
C ALA A 270 -41.29 36.73 67.64
N LEU A 271 -40.38 37.20 66.78
CA LEU A 271 -40.19 38.63 66.54
C LEU A 271 -41.41 39.27 65.87
N SER A 272 -42.12 38.54 65.01
CA SER A 272 -43.36 39.02 64.38
C SER A 272 -44.49 39.14 65.40
N GLY A 273 -44.55 38.25 66.39
CA GLY A 273 -45.48 38.36 67.53
C GLY A 273 -45.17 39.58 68.40
N GLU A 274 -43.89 39.77 68.74
CA GLU A 274 -43.43 40.93 69.52
C GLU A 274 -43.69 42.26 68.79
N ASP A 275 -43.42 42.33 67.49
CA ASP A 275 -43.75 43.51 66.68
C ASP A 275 -45.26 43.79 66.64
N ALA A 276 -46.09 42.75 66.55
CA ALA A 276 -47.54 42.90 66.59
C ALA A 276 -48.04 43.43 67.95
N GLU A 277 -47.49 42.95 69.06
CA GLU A 277 -47.80 43.44 70.41
C GLU A 277 -47.34 44.90 70.59
N LEU A 278 -46.11 45.22 70.20
CA LEU A 278 -45.58 46.58 70.27
C LEU A 278 -46.38 47.54 69.36
N GLN A 279 -46.80 47.10 68.18
CA GLN A 279 -47.70 47.89 67.33
C GLN A 279 -49.07 48.09 67.96
N ALA A 280 -49.64 47.07 68.59
CA ALA A 280 -50.92 47.17 69.29
C ALA A 280 -50.84 48.17 70.46
N GLU A 281 -49.78 48.09 71.28
CA GLU A 281 -49.56 49.01 72.39
C GLU A 281 -49.28 50.44 71.91
N ARG A 282 -48.48 50.60 70.84
CA ARG A 282 -48.27 51.91 70.20
C ARG A 282 -49.58 52.51 69.73
N ASN A 283 -50.45 51.72 69.09
CA ASN A 283 -51.74 52.18 68.62
C ASN A 283 -52.68 52.53 69.79
N ARG A 284 -52.67 51.75 70.87
CA ARG A 284 -53.42 52.03 72.10
C ARG A 284 -52.98 53.34 72.75
N LEU A 285 -51.68 53.53 72.95
CA LEU A 285 -51.11 54.77 73.50
C LEU A 285 -51.44 55.97 72.60
N LYS A 286 -51.40 55.80 71.28
CA LYS A 286 -51.80 56.84 70.34
C LYS A 286 -53.26 57.23 70.51
N THR A 287 -54.17 56.26 70.61
CA THR A 287 -55.60 56.51 70.88
C THR A 287 -55.78 57.22 72.22
N TYR A 288 -55.09 56.79 73.27
CA TYR A 288 -55.15 57.41 74.60
C TYR A 288 -54.66 58.86 74.59
N ILE A 289 -53.57 59.17 73.88
CA ILE A 289 -53.08 60.54 73.70
C ILE A 289 -54.12 61.41 72.97
N GLU A 290 -54.77 60.89 71.93
CA GLU A 290 -55.85 61.62 71.26
C GLU A 290 -57.07 61.84 72.16
N GLU A 291 -57.40 60.86 73.02
CA GLU A 291 -58.46 61.00 74.01
C GLU A 291 -58.12 62.05 75.07
N CYS A 292 -56.90 62.05 75.61
CA CYS A 292 -56.41 63.10 76.51
C CYS A 292 -56.45 64.49 75.85
N LYS A 293 -56.03 64.62 74.58
CA LYS A 293 -56.13 65.88 73.84
C LYS A 293 -57.60 66.33 73.73
N SER A 294 -58.50 65.41 73.39
CA SER A 294 -59.93 65.71 73.28
C SER A 294 -60.52 66.15 74.63
N GLN A 295 -60.11 65.54 75.74
CA GLN A 295 -60.53 65.92 77.09
C GLN A 295 -59.96 67.27 77.54
N VAL A 296 -58.69 67.59 77.20
CA VAL A 296 -58.10 68.93 77.40
C VAL A 296 -58.92 69.97 76.64
N SER A 297 -59.22 69.74 75.36
CA SER A 297 -60.03 70.65 74.55
C SER A 297 -61.45 70.81 75.12
N ALA A 298 -62.08 69.74 75.58
CA ALA A 298 -63.41 69.79 76.19
C ALA A 298 -63.43 70.51 77.56
N ALA A 299 -62.38 70.38 78.39
CA ALA A 299 -62.25 71.08 79.65
C ALA A 299 -62.00 72.59 79.44
N HIS A 300 -61.17 72.94 78.46
CA HIS A 300 -60.94 74.32 78.00
C HIS A 300 -62.24 74.97 77.48
N GLU A 301 -63.04 74.25 76.68
CA GLU A 301 -64.36 74.72 76.21
C GLU A 301 -65.36 74.95 77.36
N ARG A 302 -65.28 74.15 78.44
CA ARG A 302 -66.12 74.28 79.64
C ARG A 302 -65.61 75.30 80.66
N ARG A 303 -64.42 75.89 80.45
CA ARG A 303 -63.71 76.80 81.38
C ARG A 303 -63.48 76.20 82.78
N ASP A 304 -63.22 74.90 82.84
CA ASP A 304 -62.89 74.18 84.07
C ASP A 304 -61.36 74.11 84.22
N GLU A 305 -60.79 75.13 84.87
CA GLU A 305 -59.32 75.29 85.00
C GLU A 305 -58.68 74.12 85.77
N GLU A 306 -59.35 73.53 86.76
CA GLU A 306 -58.82 72.38 87.50
C GLU A 306 -58.75 71.11 86.64
N GLN A 307 -59.80 70.83 85.85
CA GLN A 307 -59.77 69.69 84.92
C GLN A 307 -58.79 69.89 83.77
N GLU A 308 -58.66 71.11 83.26
CA GLU A 308 -57.72 71.41 82.17
C GLU A 308 -56.26 71.21 82.62
N GLU A 309 -55.91 71.65 83.83
CA GLU A 309 -54.56 71.49 84.37
C GLU A 309 -54.23 70.03 84.69
N TYR A 310 -55.23 69.24 85.13
CA TYR A 310 -55.11 67.80 85.33
C TYR A 310 -54.86 67.06 84.00
N TRP A 311 -55.70 67.28 82.99
CA TRP A 311 -55.54 66.62 81.70
C TRP A 311 -54.30 67.09 80.93
N ASN A 312 -53.84 68.33 81.12
CA ASN A 312 -52.57 68.80 80.58
C ASN A 312 -51.36 68.12 81.26
N ARG A 313 -51.41 67.89 82.57
CA ARG A 313 -50.39 67.08 83.27
C ARG A 313 -50.39 65.64 82.77
N GLU A 314 -51.56 65.04 82.61
CA GLU A 314 -51.68 63.65 82.12
C GLU A 314 -51.27 63.50 80.65
N LEU A 315 -51.58 64.49 79.80
CA LEU A 315 -51.12 64.54 78.40
C LEU A 315 -49.60 64.70 78.30
N LYS A 316 -48.99 65.45 79.23
CA LYS A 316 -47.53 65.61 79.28
C LYS A 316 -46.84 64.34 79.78
N ALA A 317 -47.44 63.64 80.75
CA ALA A 317 -46.94 62.37 81.26
C ALA A 317 -47.08 61.22 80.24
N SER A 318 -48.18 61.17 79.50
CA SER A 318 -48.43 60.13 78.48
C SER A 318 -47.54 60.24 77.24
N ARG A 319 -47.04 61.43 76.89
CA ARG A 319 -46.06 61.64 75.80
C ARG A 319 -44.62 61.22 76.16
N LEU A 320 -44.35 60.94 77.43
CA LEU A 320 -43.02 60.56 77.95
C LEU A 320 -42.86 59.04 78.14
N ARG A 321 -43.91 58.25 77.90
CA ARG A 321 -43.91 56.77 77.94
C ARG A 321 -43.80 56.20 76.52
#